data_AF-A0AAW0FHC7-F1
#
_entry.id   AF-A0AAW0FHC7-F1
#
_cell.length_a   1.000
_cell.length_b   1.000
_cell.length_c   1.000
_cell.angle_alpha   90.00
_cell.angle_beta   90.00
_cell.angle_gamma   90.00
#
_symmetry.space_group_name_H-M   'P 1'
#
loop_
_entity.id
_entity.type
_entity.pdbx_description
1 polymer ?
#
loop_
_entity_poly.entity_id
_entity_poly.type
_entity_poly.pdbx_seq_one_letter_code
_entity_poly.pdbx_strand_id
1 'polypeptide(L)'
;MHLLSFPLWLLLSIAGVQASVLTLQSPRFTISSSNAEQLRSEPLSLTKKPKPLTLGASDVLKLTFQVVDKEESKGVQPHQTFLRFYDEVTGEEGIQPVRVTSGGKAKFELNMARPPASIPPTTATTPLKVELIIGSFVHSPLKVDLFDLLLPESQPAPQHPDEASFHPLPPIHHTFQPEQKLPPRIISAVSALLVLSPWVVLLGLWGYISPSVPYLLSPNVLPFITTLGAFEGLLVWYWIDLKLGQVLLYGGILGLVTALAGRQALATKSDLRTARK
;
A
#
# COMPACT_ATOMS: atom_id res chain seq x y z
N MET A 1 31.78 50.00 69.18
CA MET A 1 30.82 49.70 68.10
C MET A 1 30.83 48.18 67.94
N HIS A 2 29.91 47.43 68.55
CA HIS A 2 28.62 47.02 67.96
C HIS A 2 28.85 46.31 66.60
N LEU A 3 28.54 45.04 66.36
CA LEU A 3 27.44 44.19 66.83
C LEU A 3 27.73 42.69 66.59
N LEU A 4 27.09 41.87 67.41
CA LEU A 4 26.86 40.44 67.28
C LEU A 4 26.11 40.09 65.98
N SER A 5 26.38 38.92 65.40
CA SER A 5 25.41 38.22 64.54
C SER A 5 25.61 36.70 64.61
N PHE A 6 24.68 36.05 65.30
CA PHE A 6 24.41 34.60 65.24
C PHE A 6 23.52 34.31 64.03
N PRO A 7 23.63 33.10 63.44
CA PRO A 7 22.42 32.28 63.31
C PRO A 7 22.71 30.81 63.68
N LEU A 8 22.05 30.29 64.71
CA LEU A 8 20.80 29.52 64.62
C LEU A 8 20.96 28.19 63.85
N TRP A 9 21.39 27.16 64.59
CA TRP A 9 21.32 25.77 64.18
C TRP A 9 19.86 25.31 64.17
N LEU A 10 19.33 24.94 63.01
CA LEU A 10 18.04 24.28 62.84
C LEU A 10 18.29 22.77 62.61
N LEU A 11 18.18 22.00 63.69
CA LEU A 11 18.11 20.53 63.64
C LEU A 11 16.69 20.13 63.25
N LEU A 12 16.47 19.76 61.98
CA LEU A 12 15.27 19.03 61.56
C LEU A 12 15.44 17.56 61.95
N SER A 13 14.70 17.11 62.95
CA SER A 13 14.47 15.70 63.24
C SER A 13 13.59 15.10 62.14
N ILE A 14 14.23 14.43 61.18
CA ILE A 14 13.53 13.56 60.21
C ILE A 14 13.09 12.32 60.98
N ALA A 15 11.83 12.30 61.43
CA ALA A 15 11.15 11.06 61.78
C ALA A 15 11.01 10.24 60.49
N GLY A 16 11.94 9.33 60.25
CA GLY A 16 11.83 8.37 59.16
C GLY A 16 10.62 7.48 59.42
N VAL A 17 9.51 7.75 58.73
CA VAL A 17 8.41 6.80 58.62
C VAL A 17 8.97 5.61 57.85
N GLN A 18 9.35 4.56 58.56
CA GLN A 18 9.63 3.26 57.98
C GLN A 18 8.31 2.78 57.38
N ALA A 19 8.17 2.89 56.06
CA ALA A 19 6.98 2.41 55.36
C ALA A 19 7.02 0.88 55.36
N SER A 20 6.07 0.24 56.04
CA SER A 20 6.01 -1.22 56.08
C SER A 20 5.83 -1.80 54.68
N VAL A 21 6.41 -2.98 54.46
CA VAL A 21 6.54 -3.60 53.14
C VAL A 21 5.34 -4.50 52.86
N LEU A 22 4.63 -4.25 51.76
CA LEU A 22 3.54 -5.12 51.31
C LEU A 22 4.09 -6.39 50.66
N THR A 23 3.43 -7.52 50.94
CA THR A 23 3.71 -8.80 50.30
C THR A 23 2.41 -9.48 49.85
N LEU A 24 2.53 -10.44 48.92
CA LEU A 24 1.40 -11.24 48.46
C LEU A 24 1.40 -12.59 49.17
N GLN A 25 0.28 -12.91 49.80
CA GLN A 25 0.02 -14.23 50.37
C GLN A 25 -0.86 -15.05 49.41
N SER A 26 -0.45 -16.28 49.15
CA SER A 26 -1.17 -17.27 48.33
C SER A 26 -1.63 -16.77 46.94
N PRO A 27 -0.78 -16.10 46.13
CA PRO A 27 -1.16 -15.78 44.77
C PRO A 27 -1.32 -17.08 43.97
N ARG A 28 -2.43 -17.21 43.24
CA ARG A 28 -2.77 -18.40 42.45
C ARG A 28 -3.45 -17.98 41.15
N PHE A 29 -3.06 -18.60 40.05
CA PHE A 29 -3.81 -18.49 38.80
C PHE A 29 -4.56 -19.80 38.52
N THR A 30 -5.72 -19.68 37.87
CA THR A 30 -6.48 -20.81 37.35
C THR A 30 -6.97 -20.48 35.94
N ILE A 31 -6.71 -21.36 34.99
CA ILE A 31 -7.23 -21.31 33.62
C ILE A 31 -8.35 -22.33 33.53
N SER A 32 -9.55 -21.87 33.16
CA SER A 32 -10.70 -22.73 32.88
C SER A 32 -11.16 -22.53 31.45
N SER A 33 -11.53 -23.62 30.77
CA SER A 33 -12.14 -23.56 29.45
C SER A 33 -13.60 -23.11 29.52
N SER A 34 -14.25 -22.88 28.37
CA SER A 34 -15.64 -22.42 28.27
C SER A 34 -16.66 -23.35 28.95
N ASN A 35 -16.33 -24.66 29.05
CA ASN A 35 -17.14 -25.67 29.75
C ASN A 35 -16.88 -25.74 31.26
N ALA A 36 -16.20 -24.73 31.83
CA ALA A 36 -15.75 -24.68 33.22
C ALA A 36 -14.77 -25.80 33.64
N GLU A 37 -14.23 -26.57 32.69
CA GLU A 37 -13.16 -27.52 32.93
C GLU A 37 -11.86 -26.78 33.26
N GLN A 38 -11.21 -27.18 34.36
CA GLN A 38 -9.98 -26.56 34.82
C GLN A 38 -8.78 -27.10 34.02
N LEU A 39 -8.25 -26.29 33.10
CA LEU A 39 -7.10 -26.66 32.27
C LEU A 39 -5.79 -26.63 33.06
N ARG A 40 -5.60 -25.58 33.88
CA ARG A 40 -4.36 -25.40 34.65
C ARG A 40 -4.61 -24.59 35.93
N SER A 41 -3.98 -24.96 37.04
CA SER A 41 -4.12 -24.26 38.32
C SER A 41 -2.86 -24.44 39.15
N GLU A 42 -2.09 -23.37 39.31
CA GLU A 42 -0.80 -23.41 40.01
C GLU A 42 -0.67 -22.20 40.95
N PRO A 43 -0.07 -22.38 42.14
CA PRO A 43 0.34 -21.26 42.97
C PRO A 43 1.48 -20.48 42.30
N LEU A 44 1.40 -19.15 42.34
CA LEU A 44 2.45 -18.25 41.85
C LEU A 44 3.50 -18.06 42.95
N SER A 45 4.77 -18.08 42.55
CA SER A 45 5.88 -17.73 43.44
C SER A 45 6.45 -16.39 42.97
N LEU A 46 6.62 -15.45 43.91
CA LEU A 46 7.14 -14.11 43.61
C LEU A 46 8.59 -14.13 43.08
N THR A 47 9.34 -15.21 43.33
CA THR A 47 10.77 -15.32 43.00
C THR A 47 11.04 -16.08 41.71
N LYS A 48 10.07 -16.88 41.20
CA LYS A 48 10.26 -17.71 40.02
C LYS A 48 9.05 -17.61 39.10
N LYS A 49 9.27 -17.04 37.90
CA LYS A 49 8.24 -16.94 36.87
C LYS A 49 7.83 -18.34 36.36
N PRO A 50 6.52 -18.61 36.23
CA PRO A 50 6.05 -19.86 35.62
C PRO A 50 6.32 -19.85 34.11
N LYS A 51 6.22 -21.03 33.47
CA LYS A 51 6.21 -21.11 31.99
C LYS A 51 5.06 -20.27 31.43
N PRO A 52 5.22 -19.63 30.26
CA PRO A 52 4.19 -18.79 29.65
C PRO A 52 2.82 -19.45 29.65
N LEU A 53 1.80 -18.70 30.04
CA LEU A 53 0.41 -19.17 30.08
C LEU A 53 -0.22 -18.88 28.72
N THR A 54 -0.77 -19.91 28.07
CA THR A 54 -1.49 -19.76 26.80
C THR A 54 -2.99 -19.79 27.07
N LEU A 55 -3.73 -18.78 26.60
CA LEU A 55 -5.19 -18.76 26.63
C LEU A 55 -5.76 -18.94 25.22
N GLY A 56 -6.80 -19.76 25.10
CA GLY A 56 -7.63 -19.85 23.90
C GLY A 56 -8.69 -18.74 23.85
N ALA A 57 -9.36 -18.61 22.69
CA ALA A 57 -10.36 -17.57 22.43
C ALA A 57 -11.59 -17.59 23.36
N SER A 58 -11.86 -18.71 24.01
CA SER A 58 -13.02 -18.87 24.92
C SER A 58 -12.61 -19.21 26.36
N ASP A 59 -11.31 -19.13 26.68
CA ASP A 59 -10.81 -19.49 28.00
C ASP A 59 -10.97 -18.33 29.01
N VAL A 60 -11.03 -18.69 30.28
CA VAL A 60 -11.15 -17.75 31.40
C VAL A 60 -9.96 -17.91 32.33
N LEU A 61 -9.20 -16.84 32.51
CA LEU A 61 -8.11 -16.74 33.47
C LEU A 61 -8.61 -16.08 34.75
N LYS A 62 -8.51 -16.77 35.88
CA LYS A 62 -8.77 -16.20 37.20
C LYS A 62 -7.47 -16.09 37.99
N LEU A 63 -7.25 -14.93 38.59
CA LEU A 63 -6.12 -14.65 39.46
C LEU A 63 -6.66 -14.27 40.84
N THR A 64 -6.23 -14.98 41.87
CA THR A 64 -6.58 -14.70 43.27
C THR A 64 -5.32 -14.49 44.08
N PHE A 65 -5.31 -13.45 44.91
CA PHE A 65 -4.21 -13.17 45.84
C PHE A 65 -4.73 -12.45 47.07
N GLN A 66 -3.95 -12.47 48.14
CA GLN A 66 -4.21 -11.67 49.33
C GLN A 66 -3.02 -10.73 49.57
N VAL A 67 -3.29 -9.44 49.75
CA VAL A 67 -2.29 -8.43 50.10
C VAL A 67 -2.17 -8.36 51.61
N VAL A 68 -0.96 -8.56 52.12
CA VAL A 68 -0.67 -8.55 53.55
C VAL A 68 0.53 -7.67 53.85
N ASP A 69 0.53 -7.06 55.03
CA ASP A 69 1.72 -6.43 55.58
C ASP A 69 2.72 -7.51 56.02
N LYS A 70 3.99 -7.39 55.61
CA LYS A 70 5.05 -8.35 55.95
C LYS A 70 5.32 -8.41 57.45
N GLU A 71 5.13 -7.31 58.17
CA GLU A 71 5.45 -7.23 59.60
C GLU A 71 4.30 -7.72 60.48
N GLU A 72 3.05 -7.31 60.16
CA GLU A 72 1.88 -7.66 60.97
C GLU A 72 1.12 -8.89 60.48
N SER A 73 1.45 -9.44 59.29
CA SER A 73 0.68 -10.51 58.61
C SER A 73 -0.83 -10.21 58.51
N LYS A 74 -1.20 -8.94 58.61
CA LYS A 74 -2.58 -8.46 58.58
C LYS A 74 -2.97 -8.14 57.15
N GLY A 75 -4.18 -8.52 56.78
CA GLY A 75 -4.76 -8.15 55.48
C GLY A 75 -4.92 -6.65 55.37
N VAL A 76 -4.33 -6.06 54.34
CA VAL A 76 -4.38 -4.63 54.07
C VAL A 76 -5.18 -4.40 52.80
N GLN A 77 -6.03 -3.36 52.80
CA GLN A 77 -6.68 -2.87 51.59
C GLN A 77 -5.87 -1.70 51.01
N PRO A 78 -5.14 -1.89 49.90
CA PRO A 78 -4.39 -0.81 49.27
C PRO A 78 -5.32 0.21 48.61
N HIS A 79 -4.80 1.43 48.41
CA HIS A 79 -5.53 2.50 47.73
C HIS A 79 -5.57 2.30 46.21
N GLN A 80 -4.50 1.72 45.66
CA GLN A 80 -4.36 1.43 44.23
C GLN A 80 -3.95 -0.04 44.05
N THR A 81 -4.63 -0.74 43.15
CA THR A 81 -4.28 -2.11 42.78
C THR A 81 -4.64 -2.31 41.32
N PHE A 82 -3.61 -2.46 40.49
CA PHE A 82 -3.74 -2.57 39.04
C PHE A 82 -2.96 -3.77 38.53
N LEU A 83 -3.55 -4.48 37.57
CA LEU A 83 -2.82 -5.40 36.72
C LEU A 83 -2.46 -4.68 35.43
N ARG A 84 -1.17 -4.71 35.11
CA ARG A 84 -0.63 -4.16 33.87
C ARG A 84 -0.31 -5.30 32.92
N PHE A 85 -0.85 -5.23 31.71
CA PHE A 85 -0.53 -6.07 30.58
C PHE A 85 0.37 -5.27 29.66
N TYR A 86 1.61 -5.68 29.48
CA TYR A 86 2.61 -4.93 28.73
C TYR A 86 3.14 -5.76 27.56
N ASP A 87 3.08 -5.20 26.35
CA ASP A 87 3.78 -5.75 25.19
C ASP A 87 5.14 -5.06 25.03
N GLU A 88 6.21 -5.83 25.08
CA GLU A 88 7.58 -5.32 24.95
C GLU A 88 7.93 -4.86 23.55
N VAL A 89 7.28 -5.42 22.53
CA VAL A 89 7.62 -5.17 21.13
C VAL A 89 6.98 -3.87 20.65
N THR A 90 5.67 -3.72 20.90
CA THR A 90 4.92 -2.51 20.51
C THR A 90 5.07 -1.39 21.53
N GLY A 91 5.39 -1.73 22.79
CA GLY A 91 5.42 -0.78 23.90
C GLY A 91 4.03 -0.39 24.40
N GLU A 92 2.98 -1.04 23.90
CA GLU A 92 1.61 -0.79 24.33
C GLU A 92 1.33 -1.42 25.69
N GLU A 93 0.53 -0.73 26.51
CA GLU A 93 0.14 -1.22 27.83
C GLU A 93 -1.36 -1.12 28.07
N GLY A 94 -1.88 -2.16 28.73
CA GLY A 94 -3.24 -2.24 29.21
C GLY A 94 -3.30 -2.29 30.71
N ILE A 95 -4.10 -1.44 31.33
CA ILE A 95 -4.21 -1.37 32.79
C ILE A 95 -5.62 -1.78 33.21
N GLN A 96 -5.70 -2.77 34.09
CA GLN A 96 -6.94 -3.29 34.61
C GLN A 96 -7.01 -3.11 36.14
N PRO A 97 -7.97 -2.32 36.66
CA PRO A 97 -8.16 -2.19 38.09
C PRO A 97 -8.65 -3.50 38.71
N VAL A 98 -8.08 -3.86 39.86
CA VAL A 98 -8.49 -5.03 40.64
C VAL A 98 -9.07 -4.58 41.97
N ARG A 99 -10.29 -5.02 42.27
CA ARG A 99 -10.93 -4.71 43.55
C ARG A 99 -10.36 -5.59 44.65
N VAL A 100 -9.84 -4.95 45.69
CA VAL A 100 -9.36 -5.59 46.92
C VAL A 100 -10.37 -5.36 48.05
N THR A 101 -10.68 -6.41 48.81
CA THR A 101 -11.57 -6.35 49.98
C THR A 101 -10.83 -5.75 51.19
N SER A 102 -11.57 -5.37 52.24
CA SER A 102 -10.99 -4.85 53.49
C SER A 102 -10.01 -5.82 54.16
N GLY A 103 -10.18 -7.13 53.94
CA GLY A 103 -9.26 -8.18 54.41
C GLY A 103 -8.07 -8.46 53.48
N GLY A 104 -7.83 -7.62 52.46
CA GLY A 104 -6.72 -7.75 51.51
C GLY A 104 -6.92 -8.79 50.42
N LYS A 105 -8.05 -9.50 50.37
CA LYS A 105 -8.31 -10.51 49.34
C LYS A 105 -8.76 -9.86 48.04
N ALA A 106 -8.19 -10.30 46.92
CA ALA A 106 -8.47 -9.83 45.58
C ALA A 106 -8.79 -11.01 44.66
N LYS A 107 -9.76 -10.80 43.75
CA LYS A 107 -10.08 -11.74 42.67
C LYS A 107 -10.15 -10.94 41.37
N PHE A 108 -9.38 -11.38 40.39
CA PHE A 108 -9.43 -10.90 39.02
C PHE A 108 -9.87 -12.04 38.10
N GLU A 109 -10.69 -11.72 37.10
CA GLU A 109 -11.22 -12.66 36.14
C GLU A 109 -11.16 -12.03 34.74
N LEU A 110 -10.46 -12.70 33.84
CA LEU A 110 -10.27 -12.31 32.47
C LEU A 110 -10.93 -13.36 31.57
N ASN A 111 -12.01 -12.98 30.90
CA ASN A 111 -12.75 -13.85 30.00
C ASN A 111 -12.42 -13.51 28.54
N MET A 112 -11.82 -14.44 27.81
CA MET A 112 -11.43 -14.23 26.41
C MET A 112 -12.61 -14.25 25.43
N ALA A 113 -13.77 -14.80 25.81
CA ALA A 113 -14.97 -14.70 24.99
C ALA A 113 -15.48 -13.25 24.87
N ARG A 114 -15.13 -12.39 25.83
CA ARG A 114 -15.44 -10.96 25.87
C ARG A 114 -14.25 -10.19 26.46
N PRO A 115 -13.14 -10.06 25.71
CA PRO A 115 -11.93 -9.46 26.23
C PRO A 115 -12.20 -7.99 26.58
N PRO A 116 -11.70 -7.49 27.71
CA PRO A 116 -11.76 -6.06 28.04
C PRO A 116 -11.04 -5.22 26.98
N ALA A 117 -11.62 -4.07 26.62
CA ALA A 117 -11.01 -3.11 25.70
C ALA A 117 -9.71 -2.47 26.23
N SER A 118 -9.39 -2.68 27.50
CA SER A 118 -8.17 -2.21 28.14
C SER A 118 -6.95 -3.07 27.82
N ILE A 119 -7.10 -4.24 27.19
CA ILE A 119 -5.97 -5.10 26.82
C ILE A 119 -5.39 -4.58 25.50
N PRO A 120 -4.06 -4.45 25.38
CA PRO A 120 -3.45 -3.98 24.14
C PRO A 120 -3.64 -5.02 23.02
N PRO A 121 -3.62 -4.60 21.75
CA PRO A 121 -3.63 -5.50 20.61
C PRO A 121 -2.59 -6.61 20.73
N THR A 122 -3.01 -7.86 20.52
CA THR A 122 -2.17 -9.03 20.73
C THR A 122 -1.91 -9.78 19.44
N THR A 123 -0.66 -10.20 19.25
CA THR A 123 -0.26 -11.13 18.20
C THR A 123 -0.08 -12.52 18.81
N ALA A 124 -0.52 -13.59 18.14
CA ALA A 124 -0.46 -14.96 18.67
C ALA A 124 0.96 -15.47 19.01
N THR A 125 2.00 -14.72 18.63
CA THR A 125 3.42 -15.10 18.81
C THR A 125 4.10 -14.34 19.95
N THR A 126 3.61 -13.16 20.33
CA THR A 126 4.24 -12.30 21.35
C THR A 126 3.56 -12.46 22.71
N PRO A 127 4.28 -12.88 23.77
CA PRO A 127 3.71 -12.96 25.11
C PRO A 127 3.63 -11.59 25.77
N LEU A 128 2.50 -11.29 26.42
CA LEU A 128 2.31 -10.10 27.22
C LEU A 128 2.83 -10.31 28.64
N LYS A 129 3.62 -9.37 29.15
CA LYS A 129 4.05 -9.36 30.55
C LYS A 129 2.91 -8.90 31.44
N VAL A 130 2.51 -9.74 32.40
CA VAL A 130 1.51 -9.39 33.41
C VAL A 130 2.20 -8.99 34.70
N GLU A 131 2.05 -7.74 35.07
CA GLU A 131 2.63 -7.15 36.28
C GLU A 131 1.53 -6.70 37.24
N LEU A 132 1.75 -6.87 38.53
CA LEU A 132 0.89 -6.34 39.59
C LEU A 132 1.53 -5.08 40.17
N ILE A 133 0.75 -3.99 40.19
CA ILE A 133 1.14 -2.69 40.73
C ILE A 133 0.21 -2.39 41.90
N ILE A 134 0.79 -2.21 43.09
CA ILE A 134 0.07 -1.89 44.32
C ILE A 134 0.63 -0.59 44.91
N GLY A 135 -0.26 0.34 45.21
CA GLY A 135 0.06 1.61 45.85
C GLY A 135 -0.79 1.84 47.11
N SER A 136 -0.16 2.35 48.17
CA SER A 136 -0.84 2.83 49.38
C SER A 136 -0.08 4.03 49.94
N PHE A 137 -0.74 4.90 50.70
CA PHE A 137 -0.09 6.07 51.30
C PHE A 137 0.84 5.73 52.46
N VAL A 138 0.58 4.59 53.13
CA VAL A 138 1.29 4.19 54.36
C VAL A 138 2.40 3.18 54.08
N HIS A 139 2.31 2.46 52.96
CA HIS A 139 3.20 1.35 52.64
C HIS A 139 4.06 1.65 51.41
N SER A 140 5.20 0.98 51.33
CA SER A 140 6.07 1.05 50.16
C SER A 140 5.36 0.51 48.90
N PRO A 141 5.49 1.16 47.72
CA PRO A 141 4.86 0.69 46.50
C PRO A 141 5.43 -0.67 46.08
N LEU A 142 4.56 -1.56 45.64
CA LEU A 142 4.93 -2.92 45.23
C LEU A 142 4.67 -3.09 43.73
N LYS A 143 5.72 -3.41 42.98
CA LYS A 143 5.65 -3.80 41.56
C LYS A 143 6.22 -5.21 41.42
N VAL A 144 5.41 -6.14 40.91
CA VAL A 144 5.78 -7.56 40.77
C VAL A 144 5.39 -8.08 39.41
N ASP A 145 6.35 -8.64 38.69
CA ASP A 145 6.08 -9.42 37.47
C ASP A 145 5.53 -10.79 37.86
N LEU A 146 4.29 -11.09 37.46
CA LEU A 146 3.63 -12.34 37.82
C LEU A 146 3.97 -13.47 36.85
N PHE A 147 3.65 -13.27 35.57
CA PHE A 147 3.82 -14.27 34.51
C PHE A 147 3.67 -13.64 33.12
N ASP A 148 4.07 -14.41 32.11
CA ASP A 148 3.94 -14.04 30.70
C ASP A 148 2.71 -14.74 30.11
N LEU A 149 1.90 -14.02 29.36
CA LEU A 149 0.58 -14.43 28.86
C LEU A 149 0.53 -14.39 27.34
N LEU A 150 0.33 -15.54 26.71
CA LEU A 150 0.08 -15.67 25.28
C LEU A 150 -1.43 -15.66 25.02
N LEU A 151 -1.88 -14.64 24.31
CA LEU A 151 -3.27 -14.43 23.91
C LEU A 151 -3.46 -14.75 22.43
N PRO A 152 -4.67 -15.14 22.00
CA PRO A 152 -4.96 -15.29 20.58
C PRO A 152 -4.85 -13.93 19.87
N GLU A 153 -4.75 -13.97 18.53
CA GLU A 153 -4.67 -12.75 17.73
C GLU A 153 -5.94 -11.90 17.91
N SER A 154 -5.75 -10.63 18.26
CA SER A 154 -6.85 -9.66 18.39
C SER A 154 -6.96 -8.80 17.13
N GLN A 155 -8.06 -8.05 17.03
CA GLN A 155 -8.12 -6.98 16.02
C GLN A 155 -7.02 -5.95 16.29
N PRO A 156 -6.48 -5.31 15.24
CA PRO A 156 -5.48 -4.26 15.39
C PRO A 156 -6.07 -3.07 16.15
N ALA A 157 -5.19 -2.25 16.75
CA ALA A 157 -5.60 -0.99 17.37
C ALA A 157 -6.46 -0.16 16.38
N PRO A 158 -7.54 0.47 16.85
CA PRO A 158 -8.28 1.41 16.02
C PRO A 158 -7.34 2.53 15.56
N GLN A 159 -7.08 2.59 14.26
CA GLN A 159 -6.28 3.68 13.68
C GLN A 159 -7.07 4.97 13.75
N HIS A 160 -6.41 6.04 14.21
CA HIS A 160 -7.05 7.35 14.25
C HIS A 160 -7.18 7.88 12.81
N PRO A 161 -8.32 8.46 12.40
CA PRO A 161 -8.51 8.93 11.02
C PRO A 161 -7.42 9.91 10.57
N ASP A 162 -6.86 10.69 11.49
CA ASP A 162 -5.80 11.65 11.21
C ASP A 162 -4.38 11.07 11.27
N GLU A 163 -4.18 9.80 11.66
CA GLU A 163 -2.85 9.16 11.77
C GLU A 163 -2.07 9.25 10.45
N ALA A 164 -2.76 9.06 9.33
CA ALA A 164 -2.19 9.18 7.98
C ALA A 164 -1.67 10.60 7.65
N SER A 165 -2.10 11.63 8.38
CA SER A 165 -1.65 13.02 8.18
C SER A 165 -0.31 13.31 8.85
N PHE A 166 0.12 12.48 9.80
CA PHE A 166 1.36 12.69 10.56
C PHE A 166 2.56 11.92 9.98
N HIS A 167 2.35 11.16 8.90
CA HIS A 167 3.39 10.39 8.23
C HIS A 167 3.54 10.78 6.75
N PRO A 168 4.76 10.73 6.19
CA PRO A 168 4.94 10.85 4.74
C PRO A 168 4.11 9.81 4.00
N LEU A 169 3.26 10.27 3.08
CA LEU A 169 2.45 9.40 2.24
C LEU A 169 3.34 8.68 1.20
N PRO A 170 2.97 7.46 0.79
CA PRO A 170 3.70 6.76 -0.25
C PRO A 170 3.66 7.54 -1.59
N PRO A 171 4.73 7.50 -2.39
CA PRO A 171 4.78 8.20 -3.67
C PRO A 171 3.78 7.59 -4.67
N ILE A 172 3.12 8.46 -5.43
CA ILE A 172 2.19 8.08 -6.50
C ILE A 172 2.94 8.06 -7.82
N HIS A 173 2.95 6.90 -8.50
CA HIS A 173 3.55 6.75 -9.82
C HIS A 173 2.48 6.76 -10.91
N HIS A 174 2.68 7.57 -11.95
CA HIS A 174 1.80 7.56 -13.12
C HIS A 174 2.09 6.34 -13.99
N THR A 175 1.10 5.48 -14.20
CA THR A 175 1.20 4.33 -15.10
C THR A 175 0.76 4.73 -16.51
N PHE A 176 1.71 4.84 -17.43
CA PHE A 176 1.42 5.06 -18.85
C PHE A 176 0.74 3.84 -19.47
N GLN A 177 -0.05 4.08 -20.52
CA GLN A 177 -0.59 2.98 -21.32
C GLN A 177 0.54 2.22 -22.01
N PRO A 178 0.48 0.88 -22.07
CA PRO A 178 1.50 0.11 -22.77
C PRO A 178 1.45 0.41 -24.27
N GLU A 179 2.61 0.34 -24.94
CA GLU A 179 2.68 0.47 -26.38
C GLU A 179 1.85 -0.61 -27.08
N GLN A 180 1.19 -0.23 -28.17
CA GLN A 180 0.42 -1.17 -28.98
C GLN A 180 1.34 -2.18 -29.66
N LYS A 181 1.00 -3.48 -29.55
CA LYS A 181 1.77 -4.55 -30.17
C LYS A 181 1.64 -4.50 -31.69
N LEU A 182 2.77 -4.31 -32.38
CA LEU A 182 2.86 -4.34 -33.84
C LEU A 182 3.01 -5.79 -34.36
N PRO A 183 2.51 -6.11 -35.55
CA PRO A 183 2.69 -7.43 -36.16
C PRO A 183 4.15 -7.71 -36.54
N PRO A 184 4.55 -9.00 -36.65
CA PRO A 184 5.88 -9.37 -37.10
C PRO A 184 6.23 -8.83 -38.50
N ARG A 185 7.43 -8.26 -38.66
CA ARG A 185 7.90 -7.62 -39.91
C ARG A 185 7.80 -8.54 -41.13
N ILE A 186 8.05 -9.84 -40.96
CA ILE A 186 8.01 -10.83 -42.05
C ILE A 186 6.59 -10.95 -42.61
N ILE A 187 5.58 -11.01 -41.73
CA ILE A 187 4.18 -11.11 -42.15
C ILE A 187 3.78 -9.84 -42.91
N SER A 188 4.15 -8.66 -42.39
CA SER A 188 3.91 -7.39 -43.09
C SER A 188 4.58 -7.33 -44.47
N ALA A 189 5.82 -7.83 -44.59
CA ALA A 189 6.55 -7.84 -45.86
C ALA A 189 5.92 -8.78 -46.90
N VAL A 190 5.52 -9.99 -46.49
CA VAL A 190 4.84 -10.95 -47.38
C VAL A 190 3.50 -10.39 -47.86
N SER A 191 2.71 -9.79 -46.97
CA SER A 191 1.46 -9.14 -47.34
C SER A 191 1.67 -7.96 -48.29
N ALA A 192 2.71 -7.15 -48.10
CA ALA A 192 3.05 -6.07 -49.03
C ALA A 192 3.40 -6.59 -50.43
N LEU A 193 4.19 -7.67 -50.52
CA LEU A 193 4.50 -8.33 -51.79
C LEU A 193 3.25 -8.90 -52.46
N LEU A 194 2.34 -9.47 -51.68
CA LEU A 194 1.06 -9.98 -52.19
C LEU A 194 0.22 -8.85 -52.80
N VAL A 195 0.15 -7.68 -52.16
CA VAL A 195 -0.54 -6.50 -52.68
C VAL A 195 0.11 -5.96 -53.97
N LEU A 196 1.43 -6.09 -54.10
CA LEU A 196 2.16 -5.70 -55.32
C LEU A 196 2.05 -6.72 -56.46
N SER A 197 1.67 -7.97 -56.17
CA SER A 197 1.65 -9.06 -57.16
C SER A 197 0.80 -8.79 -58.41
N PRO A 198 -0.41 -8.16 -58.35
CA PRO A 198 -1.20 -7.90 -59.55
C PRO A 198 -0.53 -6.92 -60.50
N TRP A 199 0.25 -5.96 -59.98
CA TRP A 199 1.02 -5.01 -60.78
C TRP A 199 2.13 -5.71 -61.56
N VAL A 200 2.82 -6.66 -60.93
CA VAL A 200 3.86 -7.48 -61.61
C VAL A 200 3.24 -8.30 -62.73
N VAL A 201 2.10 -8.93 -62.49
CA VAL A 201 1.36 -9.69 -63.51
C VAL A 201 0.93 -8.79 -64.67
N LEU A 202 0.37 -7.61 -64.38
CA LEU A 202 -0.04 -6.63 -65.39
C LEU A 202 1.13 -6.21 -66.29
N LEU A 203 2.28 -5.87 -65.70
CA LEU A 203 3.48 -5.49 -66.44
C LEU A 203 4.01 -6.65 -67.30
N GLY A 204 3.98 -7.88 -66.78
CA GLY A 204 4.35 -9.08 -67.54
C GLY A 204 3.43 -9.30 -68.75
N LEU A 205 2.12 -9.11 -68.58
CA LEU A 205 1.15 -9.27 -69.66
C LEU A 205 1.27 -8.17 -70.72
N TRP A 206 1.57 -6.93 -70.33
CA TRP A 206 1.91 -5.87 -71.27
C TRP A 206 3.15 -6.18 -72.11
N GLY A 207 4.19 -6.78 -71.49
CA GLY A 207 5.36 -7.25 -72.22
C GLY A 207 5.03 -8.34 -73.24
N TYR A 208 4.10 -9.25 -72.91
CA TYR A 208 3.66 -10.33 -73.82
C TYR A 208 2.81 -9.82 -74.98
N ILE A 209 1.83 -8.95 -74.72
CA ILE A 209 0.90 -8.43 -75.74
C ILE A 209 1.55 -7.32 -76.59
N SER A 210 2.56 -6.63 -76.05
CA SER A 210 3.32 -5.54 -76.69
C SER A 210 2.42 -4.51 -77.41
N PRO A 211 1.57 -3.77 -76.67
CA PRO A 211 0.67 -2.79 -77.27
C PRO A 211 1.45 -1.67 -77.98
N SER A 212 1.15 -1.46 -79.27
CA SER A 212 1.79 -0.40 -80.05
C SER A 212 1.26 0.98 -79.68
N VAL A 213 2.16 1.89 -79.32
CA VAL A 213 1.83 3.25 -78.86
C VAL A 213 2.57 4.33 -79.67
N PRO A 214 2.37 4.40 -81.00
CA PRO A 214 3.23 5.15 -81.92
C PRO A 214 3.22 6.67 -81.74
N TYR A 215 2.20 7.23 -81.07
CA TYR A 215 2.00 8.69 -80.94
C TYR A 215 2.33 9.24 -79.55
N LEU A 216 2.87 8.42 -78.63
CA LEU A 216 3.16 8.88 -77.26
C LEU A 216 4.21 10.00 -77.24
N LEU A 217 5.22 9.91 -78.10
CA LEU A 217 6.29 10.90 -78.19
C LEU A 217 5.99 12.01 -79.20
N SER A 218 4.74 12.15 -79.65
CA SER A 218 4.38 13.24 -80.55
C SER A 218 4.39 14.59 -79.81
N PRO A 219 4.84 15.69 -80.44
CA PRO A 219 4.95 17.00 -79.79
C PRO A 219 3.65 17.53 -79.16
N ASN A 220 2.49 17.11 -79.68
CA ASN A 220 1.19 17.54 -79.17
C ASN A 220 0.69 16.70 -77.99
N VAL A 221 1.21 15.49 -77.78
CA VAL A 221 0.74 14.55 -76.75
C VAL A 221 1.72 14.45 -75.59
N LEU A 222 3.02 14.54 -75.85
CA LEU A 222 4.08 14.45 -74.84
C LEU A 222 3.93 15.46 -73.69
N PRO A 223 3.60 16.75 -73.94
CA PRO A 223 3.39 17.70 -72.85
C PRO A 223 2.27 17.25 -71.90
N PHE A 224 1.17 16.73 -72.44
CA PHE A 224 0.04 16.25 -71.64
C PHE A 224 0.39 15.02 -70.79
N ILE A 225 1.13 14.04 -71.34
CA ILE A 225 1.60 12.88 -70.58
C ILE A 225 2.59 13.29 -69.49
N THR A 226 3.47 14.25 -69.79
CA THR A 226 4.44 14.77 -68.82
C THR A 226 3.74 15.47 -67.66
N THR A 227 2.69 16.26 -67.93
CA THR A 227 1.92 16.90 -66.86
C THR A 227 1.12 15.91 -66.02
N LEU A 228 0.63 14.81 -66.60
CA LEU A 228 0.02 13.72 -65.83
C LEU A 228 1.04 13.04 -64.91
N GLY A 229 2.25 12.76 -65.41
CA GLY A 229 3.35 12.23 -64.57
C GLY A 229 3.78 13.20 -63.48
N ALA A 230 3.77 14.51 -63.76
CA ALA A 230 4.04 15.55 -62.77
C ALA A 230 2.95 15.59 -61.68
N PHE A 231 1.69 15.32 -62.01
CA PHE A 231 0.61 15.19 -61.03
C PHE A 231 0.82 14.00 -60.08
N GLU A 232 1.18 12.83 -60.63
CA GLU A 232 1.52 11.66 -59.80
C GLU A 232 2.72 11.94 -58.91
N GLY A 233 3.76 12.59 -59.44
CA GLY A 233 4.92 13.02 -58.65
C GLY A 233 4.56 14.01 -57.54
N LEU A 234 3.68 14.96 -57.80
CA LEU A 234 3.16 15.90 -56.80
C LEU A 234 2.40 15.19 -55.68
N LEU A 235 1.61 14.17 -56.01
CA LEU A 235 0.89 13.36 -55.03
C LEU A 235 1.83 12.51 -54.17
N VAL A 236 2.87 11.93 -54.77
CA VAL A 236 3.92 11.21 -54.01
C VAL A 236 4.63 12.18 -53.07
N TRP A 237 4.97 13.38 -53.53
CA TRP A 237 5.64 14.37 -52.69
C TRP A 237 4.73 14.90 -51.57
N TYR A 238 3.43 15.04 -51.84
CA TYR A 238 2.42 15.31 -50.81
C TYR A 238 2.41 14.26 -49.71
N TRP A 239 2.48 12.98 -50.09
CA TRP A 239 2.51 11.89 -49.12
C TRP A 239 3.75 11.90 -48.23
N ILE A 240 4.88 12.44 -48.70
CA ILE A 240 6.14 12.48 -47.97
C ILE A 240 6.25 13.70 -47.04
N ASP A 241 5.99 14.91 -47.53
CA ASP A 241 6.32 16.14 -46.77
C ASP A 241 5.44 17.37 -47.08
N LEU A 242 4.75 17.40 -48.23
CA LEU A 242 4.07 18.63 -48.66
C LEU A 242 2.82 18.94 -47.82
N LYS A 243 2.59 20.22 -47.52
CA LYS A 243 1.37 20.67 -46.83
C LYS A 243 0.21 20.83 -47.81
N LEU A 244 -1.02 20.65 -47.33
CA LEU A 244 -2.23 20.72 -48.15
C LEU A 244 -2.32 22.01 -48.99
N GLY A 245 -2.04 23.18 -48.40
CA GLY A 245 -2.08 24.46 -49.14
C GLY A 245 -1.06 24.55 -50.29
N GLN A 246 0.12 23.94 -50.12
CA GLN A 246 1.16 23.91 -51.16
C GLN A 246 0.75 23.01 -52.33
N VAL A 247 0.19 21.83 -52.03
CA VAL A 247 -0.34 20.91 -53.05
C VAL A 247 -1.47 21.53 -53.83
N LEU A 248 -2.37 22.25 -53.17
CA LEU A 248 -3.46 22.97 -53.85
C LEU A 248 -2.94 24.08 -54.76
N LEU A 249 -1.92 24.83 -54.32
CA LEU A 249 -1.29 25.87 -55.13
C LEU A 249 -0.56 25.28 -56.35
N TYR A 250 0.34 24.32 -56.14
CA TYR A 250 1.11 23.68 -57.21
C TYR A 250 0.20 22.88 -58.14
N GLY A 251 -0.76 22.15 -57.60
CA GLY A 251 -1.78 21.41 -58.35
C GLY A 251 -2.72 22.33 -59.11
N GLY A 252 -3.05 23.51 -58.59
CA GLY A 252 -3.83 24.52 -59.31
C GLY A 252 -3.10 25.06 -60.54
N ILE A 253 -1.82 25.44 -60.38
CA ILE A 253 -0.97 25.90 -61.48
C ILE A 253 -0.78 24.78 -62.51
N LEU A 254 -0.40 23.58 -62.04
CA LEU A 254 -0.18 22.41 -62.89
C LEU A 254 -1.46 21.98 -63.60
N GLY A 255 -2.62 22.11 -62.94
CA GLY A 255 -3.94 21.80 -63.50
C GLY A 255 -4.29 22.69 -64.69
N LEU A 256 -3.98 23.98 -64.62
CA LEU A 256 -4.19 24.90 -65.75
C LEU A 256 -3.33 24.52 -66.96
N VAL A 257 -2.04 24.20 -66.73
CA VAL A 257 -1.13 23.74 -67.79
C VAL A 257 -1.61 22.40 -68.39
N THR A 258 -2.06 21.48 -67.53
CA THR A 258 -2.58 20.15 -67.94
C THR A 258 -3.86 20.28 -68.77
N ALA A 259 -4.75 21.21 -68.42
CA ALA A 259 -5.98 21.44 -69.18
C ALA A 259 -5.70 21.95 -70.60
N LEU A 260 -4.74 22.88 -70.76
CA LEU A 260 -4.34 23.39 -72.06
C LEU A 260 -3.65 22.32 -72.91
N ALA A 261 -2.67 21.61 -72.34
CA ALA A 261 -1.97 20.52 -73.02
C ALA A 261 -2.93 19.37 -73.38
N GLY A 262 -3.87 19.05 -72.49
CA GLY A 262 -4.89 18.03 -72.71
C GLY A 262 -5.84 18.38 -73.84
N ARG A 263 -6.31 19.62 -73.92
CA ARG A 263 -7.16 20.08 -75.04
C ARG A 263 -6.46 19.88 -76.39
N GLN A 264 -5.19 20.23 -76.49
CA GLN A 264 -4.41 20.08 -77.73
C GLN A 264 -4.14 18.61 -78.08
N ALA A 265 -3.81 17.78 -77.08
CA ALA A 265 -3.57 16.35 -77.25
C ALA A 265 -4.85 15.62 -77.70
N LEU A 266 -5.99 15.90 -77.08
CA LEU A 266 -7.29 15.30 -77.41
C LEU A 266 -7.79 15.76 -78.78
N ALA A 267 -7.64 17.03 -79.13
CA ALA A 267 -7.99 17.55 -80.46
C ALA A 267 -7.20 16.84 -81.56
N THR A 268 -5.87 16.75 -81.40
CA THR A 268 -5.00 16.03 -82.36
C THR A 268 -5.42 14.56 -82.51
N LYS A 269 -5.81 13.89 -81.42
CA LYS A 269 -6.30 12.50 -81.45
C LYS A 269 -7.66 12.36 -82.14
N SER A 270 -8.55 13.34 -81.96
CA SER A 270 -9.83 13.41 -82.65
C SER A 270 -9.63 13.53 -84.16
N ASP A 271 -8.76 14.45 -84.59
CA ASP A 271 -8.47 14.70 -86.01
C ASP A 271 -7.85 13.47 -86.69
N LEU A 272 -6.94 12.77 -86.01
CA LEU A 272 -6.39 11.50 -86.50
C LEU A 272 -7.44 10.40 -86.65
N ARG A 273 -8.51 10.42 -85.85
CA ARG A 273 -9.60 9.44 -85.94
C ARG A 273 -10.54 9.77 -87.09
N THR A 274 -10.88 11.04 -87.28
CA THR A 274 -11.79 11.48 -88.36
C THR A 274 -11.11 11.43 -89.72
N ALA A 275 -9.81 11.74 -89.81
CA ALA A 275 -9.03 11.63 -91.05
C ALA A 275 -8.77 10.17 -91.50
N ARG A 276 -9.02 9.19 -90.63
CA ARG A 276 -8.85 7.75 -90.92
C ARG A 276 -10.16 7.05 -91.33
N LYS A 277 -11.28 7.78 -91.34
CA LYS A 277 -12.56 7.35 -91.92
C LYS A 277 -12.69 7.87 -93.34
#